data_AF-A0A7V2KN11-F1
#
_entry.id   AF-A0A7V2KN11-F1
#
_cell.length_a   1.000
_cell.length_b   1.000
_cell.length_c   1.000
_cell.angle_alpha   90.00
_cell.angle_beta   90.00
_cell.angle_gamma   90.00
#
_symmetry.space_group_name_H-M   'P 1'
#
loop_
_entity.id
_entity.type
_entity.pdbx_description
1 polymer ?
#
loop_
_entity_poly.entity_id
_entity_poly.type
_entity_poly.pdbx_seq_one_letter_code
_entity_poly.pdbx_strand_id
1 'polypeptide(L)'
;MRPTSHLIVSTPISAGIGLAAWSVFPALLCLAAGVLIDADHILDYVIWSLKNTRRTFVLILYAWEVLALLIVFCWLTAWNPYLIAASAGYGVHLAADHLTNQTKPLTYLLAYRLAHRFNARKAVGFVPPDPIPGLIEAAINKAKKLAKTERS
;
A
#
# COMPACT_ATOMS: atom_id res chain seq x y z
N MET A 1 4.22 -0.72 7.86
CA MET A 1 4.97 -1.79 8.59
C MET A 1 5.37 -2.90 7.60
N ARG A 2 5.72 -4.14 8.02
CA ARG A 2 5.88 -5.26 7.07
C ARG A 2 4.50 -5.83 6.70
N PRO A 3 4.27 -6.36 5.49
CA PRO A 3 2.99 -6.98 5.10
C PRO A 3 2.48 -8.04 6.09
N THR A 4 3.38 -8.79 6.71
CA THR A 4 3.03 -9.78 7.75
C THR A 4 2.41 -9.13 8.99
N SER A 5 2.87 -7.95 9.39
CA SER A 5 2.31 -7.21 10.53
C SER A 5 0.90 -6.70 10.21
N HIS A 6 0.66 -6.32 8.95
CA HIS A 6 -0.66 -5.89 8.48
C HIS A 6 -1.69 -7.02 8.49
N LEU A 7 -1.28 -8.22 8.06
CA LEU A 7 -2.11 -9.43 8.17
C LEU A 7 -2.49 -9.72 9.64
N ILE A 8 -1.53 -9.61 10.57
CA ILE A 8 -1.77 -9.87 11.99
C ILE A 8 -2.76 -8.85 12.57
N VAL A 9 -2.61 -7.56 12.28
CA VAL A 9 -3.52 -6.51 12.78
C VAL A 9 -4.92 -6.63 12.16
N SER A 10 -5.00 -7.02 10.89
CA SER A 10 -6.29 -7.14 10.17
C SER A 10 -7.09 -8.38 10.57
N THR A 11 -6.44 -9.41 11.11
CA THR A 11 -7.10 -10.70 11.41
C THR A 11 -8.15 -10.60 12.52
N PRO A 12 -7.88 -10.01 13.71
CA PRO A 12 -8.89 -9.87 14.78
C PRO A 12 -10.11 -9.06 14.36
N ILE A 13 -9.90 -7.96 13.63
CA ILE A 13 -10.98 -7.11 13.12
C ILE A 13 -11.83 -7.88 12.11
N SER A 14 -11.19 -8.58 11.17
CA SER A 14 -11.89 -9.37 10.15
C SER A 14 -12.71 -10.50 10.78
N ALA A 15 -12.15 -11.18 11.79
CA ALA A 15 -12.87 -12.20 12.55
C ALA A 15 -14.09 -11.62 13.28
N GLY A 16 -13.95 -10.45 13.93
CA GLY A 16 -15.06 -9.76 14.58
C GLY A 16 -16.20 -9.41 13.62
N ILE A 17 -15.87 -8.90 12.42
CA ILE A 17 -16.85 -8.61 11.37
C ILE A 17 -17.55 -9.88 10.88
N GLY A 18 -16.82 -10.98 10.69
CA GLY A 18 -17.40 -12.26 10.27
C GLY A 18 -18.39 -12.84 11.28
N LEU A 19 -18.03 -12.76 12.57
CA LEU A 19 -18.90 -13.19 13.66
C LEU A 19 -20.16 -12.32 13.76
N ALA A 20 -20.02 -11.00 13.66
CA ALA A 20 -21.17 -10.08 13.71
C ALA A 20 -22.13 -10.27 12.53
N ALA A 21 -21.60 -10.56 11.34
CA ALA A 21 -22.40 -10.79 10.14
C ALA A 21 -22.89 -12.23 9.98
N TRP A 22 -22.51 -13.14 10.88
CA TRP A 22 -22.74 -14.59 10.74
C TRP A 22 -22.34 -15.12 9.35
N SER A 23 -21.26 -14.56 8.79
CA SER A 23 -20.86 -14.82 7.40
C SER A 23 -19.36 -14.66 7.22
N VAL A 24 -18.75 -15.61 6.52
CA VAL A 24 -17.32 -15.56 6.19
C VAL A 24 -17.01 -14.52 5.11
N PHE A 25 -17.98 -14.17 4.26
CA PHE A 25 -17.73 -13.26 3.13
C PHE A 25 -17.33 -11.83 3.55
N PRO A 26 -18.04 -11.17 4.49
CA PRO A 26 -17.59 -9.87 5.02
C PRO A 26 -16.21 -9.94 5.68
N ALA A 27 -15.89 -11.02 6.41
CA ALA A 27 -14.56 -11.19 6.99
C ALA A 27 -13.46 -11.25 5.92
N LEU A 28 -13.68 -12.03 4.86
CA LEU A 28 -12.75 -12.13 3.74
C LEU A 28 -12.58 -10.80 3.02
N LEU A 29 -13.66 -10.04 2.82
CA LEU A 29 -13.58 -8.71 2.20
C LEU A 29 -12.83 -7.71 3.07
N CYS A 30 -13.06 -7.72 4.38
CA CYS A 30 -12.30 -6.90 5.33
C CYS A 30 -10.80 -7.21 5.24
N LEU A 31 -10.44 -8.49 5.34
CA LEU A 31 -9.04 -8.91 5.24
C LEU A 31 -8.42 -8.54 3.89
N ALA A 32 -9.13 -8.82 2.79
CA ALA A 32 -8.67 -8.54 1.44
C ALA A 32 -8.48 -7.04 1.22
N ALA A 33 -9.44 -6.20 1.63
CA ALA A 33 -9.34 -4.75 1.49
C ALA A 33 -8.17 -4.17 2.31
N GLY A 34 -7.97 -4.67 3.53
CA GLY A 34 -6.83 -4.28 4.37
C GLY A 34 -5.48 -4.65 3.75
N VAL A 35 -5.37 -5.77 3.02
CA VAL A 35 -4.11 -6.16 2.36
C VAL A 35 -3.92 -5.48 1.01
N LEU A 36 -5.00 -5.35 0.22
CA LEU A 36 -4.94 -4.81 -1.14
C LEU A 36 -4.56 -3.33 -1.18
N ILE A 37 -4.77 -2.57 -0.10
CA ILE A 37 -4.31 -1.18 -0.01
C ILE A 37 -2.79 -1.07 -0.22
N ASP A 38 -1.99 -2.07 0.21
CA ASP A 38 -0.54 -2.08 0.05
C ASP A 38 -0.11 -2.35 -1.40
N ALA A 39 -1.00 -2.85 -2.26
CA ALA A 39 -0.70 -3.09 -3.68
C ALA A 39 -0.36 -1.78 -4.42
N ASP A 40 -0.77 -0.65 -3.88
CA ASP A 40 -0.40 0.70 -4.30
C ASP A 40 1.13 0.91 -4.38
N HIS A 41 1.90 0.26 -3.49
CA HIS A 41 3.36 0.31 -3.52
C HIS A 41 3.97 -0.26 -4.81
N ILE A 42 3.24 -1.11 -5.56
CA ILE A 42 3.72 -1.64 -6.85
C ILE A 42 4.05 -0.49 -7.81
N LEU A 43 3.22 0.56 -7.83
CA LEU A 43 3.46 1.73 -8.68
C LEU A 43 4.75 2.46 -8.29
N ASP A 44 4.99 2.62 -7.00
CA ASP A 44 6.23 3.21 -6.48
C ASP A 44 7.45 2.37 -6.90
N TYR A 45 7.39 1.05 -6.75
CA TYR A 45 8.47 0.14 -7.18
C TYR A 45 8.75 0.23 -8.68
N VAL A 46 7.70 0.30 -9.51
CA VAL A 46 7.84 0.51 -10.96
C VAL A 46 8.53 1.83 -11.25
N ILE A 47 8.09 2.93 -10.64
CA ILE A 47 8.70 4.25 -10.84
C ILE A 47 10.16 4.26 -10.37
N TRP A 48 10.46 3.64 -9.23
CA TRP A 48 11.82 3.57 -8.70
C TRP A 48 12.74 2.78 -9.61
N SER A 49 12.24 1.67 -10.18
CA SER A 49 12.98 0.85 -11.15
C SER A 49 13.29 1.65 -12.42
N LEU A 50 12.30 2.36 -12.96
CA LEU A 50 12.45 3.15 -14.19
C LEU A 50 13.34 4.38 -14.01
N LYS A 51 13.27 5.06 -12.86
CA LYS A 51 14.02 6.30 -12.59
C LYS A 51 15.32 6.08 -11.81
N ASN A 52 15.61 4.84 -11.42
CA ASN A 52 16.70 4.45 -10.53
C ASN A 52 16.79 5.35 -9.28
N THR A 53 15.65 5.74 -8.70
CA THR A 53 15.62 6.60 -7.51
C THR A 53 14.38 6.37 -6.65
N ARG A 54 14.54 6.46 -5.32
CA ARG A 54 13.46 6.30 -4.33
C ARG A 54 12.80 7.62 -3.91
N ARG A 55 12.87 8.65 -4.76
CA ARG A 55 12.40 10.01 -4.44
C ARG A 55 10.90 10.25 -4.61
N THR A 56 10.18 9.31 -5.19
CA THR A 56 8.74 9.44 -5.48
C THR A 56 7.93 8.54 -4.55
N PHE A 57 6.82 9.03 -4.04
CA PHE A 57 5.89 8.32 -3.17
C PHE A 57 4.46 8.68 -3.59
N VAL A 58 3.94 7.95 -4.57
CA VAL A 58 2.65 8.28 -5.22
C VAL A 58 1.50 7.92 -4.30
N LEU A 59 1.51 6.67 -3.84
CA LEU A 59 0.51 6.06 -2.99
C LEU A 59 -0.92 6.61 -3.13
N ILE A 60 -1.61 6.35 -4.24
CA ILE A 60 -2.93 6.96 -4.48
C ILE A 60 -3.99 6.35 -3.57
N LEU A 61 -4.05 5.02 -3.53
CA LEU A 61 -5.07 4.28 -2.80
C LEU A 61 -4.90 4.46 -1.31
N TYR A 62 -3.68 4.69 -0.84
CA TYR A 62 -3.33 4.81 0.55
C TYR A 62 -3.60 6.23 1.10
N ALA A 63 -4.87 6.61 1.24
CA ALA A 63 -5.24 7.97 1.65
C ALA A 63 -6.48 8.03 2.56
N TRP A 64 -6.55 9.00 3.47
CA TRP A 64 -7.77 9.23 4.25
C TRP A 64 -8.94 9.69 3.38
N GLU A 65 -8.67 10.39 2.27
CA GLU A 65 -9.69 10.78 1.30
C GLU A 65 -10.36 9.56 0.66
N VAL A 66 -9.63 8.46 0.45
CA VAL A 66 -10.21 7.21 -0.09
C VAL A 66 -11.13 6.55 0.94
N LEU A 67 -10.76 6.54 2.24
CA LEU A 67 -11.68 6.08 3.29
C LEU A 67 -12.94 6.93 3.35
N ALA A 68 -12.81 8.25 3.26
CA ALA A 68 -13.96 9.15 3.26
C ALA A 68 -14.90 8.84 2.08
N LEU A 69 -14.37 8.60 0.88
CA LEU A 69 -15.16 8.17 -0.28
C LEU A 69 -15.83 6.81 -0.06
N LEU A 70 -15.13 5.84 0.53
CA LEU A 70 -15.70 4.53 0.86
C LEU A 70 -16.86 4.64 1.86
N ILE A 71 -16.75 5.52 2.87
CA ILE A 71 -17.83 5.81 3.81
C ILE A 71 -19.03 6.46 3.10
N VAL A 72 -18.78 7.41 2.19
CA VAL A 72 -19.84 8.01 1.36
C VAL A 72 -20.54 6.92 0.52
N PHE A 73 -19.79 5.99 -0.08
CA PHE A 73 -20.39 4.87 -0.81
C PHE A 73 -21.18 3.91 0.08
N CYS A 74 -20.73 3.66 1.32
CA CYS A 74 -21.54 2.92 2.29
C CYS A 74 -22.89 3.62 2.50
N TRP A 75 -22.89 4.93 2.72
CA TRP A 75 -24.12 5.70 2.90
C TRP A 75 -25.04 5.65 1.66
N LEU A 76 -24.48 5.88 0.46
CA LEU A 76 -25.22 5.86 -0.81
C LEU A 76 -25.85 4.49 -1.13
N THR A 77 -25.29 3.41 -0.57
CA THR A 77 -25.78 2.04 -0.75
C THR A 77 -26.59 1.52 0.43
N ALA A 78 -27.12 2.43 1.26
CA ALA A 78 -27.89 2.11 2.45
C ALA A 78 -27.15 1.16 3.41
N TRP A 79 -25.86 1.44 3.63
CA TRP A 79 -25.00 0.70 4.56
C TRP A 79 -24.81 -0.76 4.16
N ASN A 80 -24.52 -1.00 2.87
CA ASN A 80 -24.25 -2.35 2.37
C ASN A 80 -23.13 -3.03 3.20
N PRO A 81 -23.40 -4.22 3.79
CA PRO A 81 -22.49 -4.86 4.75
C PRO A 81 -21.13 -5.24 4.13
N TYR A 82 -21.09 -5.53 2.83
CA TYR A 82 -19.84 -5.85 2.13
C TYR A 82 -18.96 -4.61 1.96
N LEU A 83 -19.55 -3.46 1.65
CA LEU A 83 -18.83 -2.18 1.58
C LEU A 83 -18.36 -1.71 2.95
N ILE A 84 -19.17 -1.90 4.00
CA ILE A 84 -18.76 -1.61 5.37
C ILE A 84 -17.55 -2.47 5.73
N ALA A 85 -17.59 -3.76 5.45
CA ALA A 85 -16.48 -4.66 5.75
C ALA A 85 -15.19 -4.27 5.02
N ALA A 86 -15.28 -3.98 3.71
CA ALA A 86 -14.14 -3.50 2.95
C ALA A 86 -13.59 -2.17 3.48
N SER A 87 -14.48 -1.23 3.83
CA SER A 87 -14.12 0.08 4.40
C SER A 87 -13.44 -0.06 5.76
N ALA A 88 -13.92 -0.98 6.60
CA ALA A 88 -13.33 -1.26 7.90
C ALA A 88 -11.93 -1.85 7.77
N GLY A 89 -11.75 -2.84 6.88
CA GLY A 89 -10.43 -3.42 6.60
C GLY A 89 -9.42 -2.40 6.10
N TYR A 90 -9.83 -1.60 5.11
CA TYR A 90 -9.06 -0.47 4.59
C TYR A 90 -8.69 0.52 5.72
N GLY A 91 -9.69 0.93 6.51
CA GLY A 91 -9.54 1.97 7.53
C GLY A 91 -8.65 1.54 8.70
N VAL A 92 -8.79 0.30 9.17
CA VAL A 92 -7.94 -0.25 10.23
C VAL A 92 -6.49 -0.31 9.78
N HIS A 93 -6.23 -0.79 8.56
CA HIS A 93 -4.88 -0.85 8.03
C HIS A 93 -4.26 0.54 7.95
N LEU A 94 -4.97 1.49 7.34
CA LEU A 94 -4.53 2.88 7.20
C LEU A 94 -4.27 3.53 8.58
N ALA A 95 -5.16 3.31 9.55
CA ALA A 95 -5.02 3.83 10.91
C ALA A 95 -3.81 3.22 11.63
N ALA A 96 -3.63 1.90 11.55
CA ALA A 96 -2.53 1.20 12.18
C ALA A 96 -1.18 1.74 11.68
N ASP A 97 -1.06 1.93 10.37
CA ASP A 97 0.13 2.53 9.81
C ASP A 97 0.31 3.99 10.20
N HIS A 98 -0.75 4.79 10.20
CA HIS A 98 -0.67 6.21 10.61
C HIS A 98 -0.17 6.35 12.05
N LEU A 99 -0.51 5.40 12.92
CA LEU A 99 -0.10 5.40 14.32
C LEU A 99 1.31 4.83 14.55
N THR A 100 1.80 3.96 13.67
CA THR A 100 3.03 3.19 13.91
C THR A 100 4.19 3.58 13.00
N ASN A 101 3.92 4.09 11.80
CA ASN A 101 4.95 4.52 10.88
C ASN A 101 5.49 5.89 11.30
N GLN A 102 6.81 6.02 11.30
CA GLN A 102 7.50 7.28 11.57
C GLN A 102 7.51 8.19 10.32
N THR A 103 6.33 8.56 9.84
CA THR A 103 6.14 9.46 8.69
C THR A 103 5.36 10.69 9.12
N LYS A 104 5.41 11.75 8.31
CA LYS A 104 4.63 12.95 8.65
C LYS A 104 3.14 12.65 8.51
N PRO A 105 2.30 12.91 9.54
CA PRO A 105 0.86 12.60 9.48
C PRO A 105 0.14 13.09 8.22
N LEU A 106 0.51 14.27 7.73
CA LEU A 106 -0.08 14.87 6.53
C LEU A 106 0.16 14.05 5.25
N THR A 107 1.11 13.11 5.22
CA THR A 107 1.39 12.31 4.02
C THR A 107 0.33 11.27 3.72
N TYR A 108 -0.53 11.00 4.69
CA TYR A 108 -1.72 10.17 4.51
C TYR A 108 -2.86 10.93 3.82
N LEU A 109 -2.69 12.23 3.57
CA LEU A 109 -3.59 13.01 2.73
C LEU A 109 -3.08 13.02 1.28
N LEU A 110 -3.89 12.51 0.36
CA LEU A 110 -3.61 12.56 -1.07
C LEU A 110 -3.44 14.00 -1.55
N ALA A 111 -4.26 14.93 -1.05
CA ALA A 111 -4.14 16.34 -1.39
C ALA A 111 -2.78 16.93 -1.00
N TYR A 112 -2.26 16.56 0.18
CA TYR A 112 -0.93 16.97 0.62
C TYR A 112 0.16 16.39 -0.28
N ARG A 113 0.06 15.10 -0.64
CA ARG A 113 1.02 14.46 -1.56
C ARG A 113 1.03 15.13 -2.93
N LEU A 114 -0.15 15.46 -3.48
CA LEU A 114 -0.29 16.19 -4.74
C LEU A 114 0.35 17.58 -4.66
N ALA A 115 0.06 18.36 -3.62
CA ALA A 115 0.65 19.68 -3.40
C ALA A 115 2.19 19.64 -3.30
N HIS A 116 2.72 18.52 -2.80
CA HIS A 116 4.16 18.28 -2.66
C HIS A 116 4.77 17.45 -3.79
N ARG A 117 4.02 17.24 -4.89
CA ARG A 117 4.44 16.48 -6.09
C ARG A 117 5.01 15.11 -5.76
N PHE A 118 4.40 14.41 -4.79
CA PHE A 118 4.78 13.05 -4.37
C PHE A 118 6.23 12.92 -3.91
N ASN A 119 6.82 13.98 -3.36
CA ASN A 119 8.22 13.98 -2.93
C ASN A 119 8.42 13.16 -1.66
N ALA A 120 9.08 12.00 -1.77
CA ALA A 120 9.33 11.08 -0.66
C ALA A 120 10.11 11.74 0.49
N ARG A 121 11.07 12.63 0.18
CA ARG A 121 11.88 13.32 1.21
C ARG A 121 11.04 14.20 2.11
N LYS A 122 9.97 14.79 1.56
CA LYS A 122 9.00 15.57 2.34
C LYS A 122 8.08 14.67 3.17
N ALA A 123 7.95 13.39 2.80
CA ALA A 123 6.99 12.47 3.39
C ALA A 123 7.56 11.63 4.55
N VAL A 124 8.65 10.91 4.30
CA VAL A 124 9.22 9.93 5.24
C VAL A 124 10.36 10.51 6.08
N GLY A 125 10.83 11.74 5.81
CA GLY A 125 12.00 12.35 6.48
C GLY A 125 13.32 11.64 6.16
N PHE A 126 13.26 10.38 5.78
CA PHE A 126 14.34 9.49 5.38
C PHE A 126 14.00 8.88 4.01
N VAL A 127 14.85 9.10 3.01
CA VAL A 127 14.76 8.38 1.73
C VAL A 127 15.71 7.19 1.86
N PRO A 128 15.23 5.93 1.73
CA PRO A 128 16.13 4.79 1.68
C PRO A 128 17.16 5.02 0.58
N PRO A 129 18.43 4.63 0.76
CA PRO A 129 19.45 4.86 -0.25
C PRO A 129 18.96 4.35 -1.62
N ASP A 130 19.24 5.12 -2.67
CA ASP A 130 18.90 4.73 -4.03
C ASP A 130 19.47 3.31 -4.28
N PRO A 131 18.79 2.47 -5.10
CA PRO A 131 19.34 1.17 -5.46
C PRO A 131 20.79 1.36 -5.93
N ILE A 132 21.71 0.49 -5.51
CA ILE A 132 23.11 0.57 -5.95
C ILE A 132 23.10 0.69 -7.48
N PRO A 133 23.59 1.80 -8.07
CA PRO A 133 23.64 1.94 -9.51
C PRO A 133 24.31 0.71 -10.10
N GLY A 134 23.64 0.07 -11.04
CA GLY A 134 24.18 -1.10 -11.71
C GLY A 134 23.74 -2.46 -11.15
N LEU A 135 22.79 -2.60 -10.22
CA LEU A 135 22.28 -3.94 -9.87
C LEU A 135 21.49 -4.58 -11.03
N ILE A 136 20.61 -3.79 -11.67
CA ILE A 136 19.88 -4.20 -12.88
C ILE A 136 20.88 -4.38 -14.02
N GLU A 137 21.84 -3.48 -14.15
CA GLU A 137 22.88 -3.54 -15.19
C GLU A 137 23.82 -4.75 -15.00
N ALA A 138 24.15 -5.10 -13.76
CA ALA A 138 24.89 -6.30 -13.38
C ALA A 138 24.07 -7.57 -13.61
N ALA A 139 22.77 -7.55 -13.32
CA ALA A 139 21.87 -8.67 -13.61
C ALA A 139 21.72 -8.89 -15.13
N ILE A 140 21.56 -7.82 -15.90
CA ILE A 140 21.52 -7.83 -17.37
C ILE A 140 22.85 -8.31 -17.94
N ASN A 141 23.98 -7.80 -17.44
CA ASN A 141 25.30 -8.21 -17.90
C ASN A 141 25.60 -9.67 -17.54
N LYS A 142 25.16 -10.13 -16.37
CA LYS A 142 25.27 -11.53 -15.95
C LYS A 142 24.41 -12.43 -16.84
N ALA A 143 23.17 -12.04 -17.15
CA ALA A 143 22.29 -12.79 -18.05
C ALA A 143 22.86 -12.87 -19.48
N LYS A 144 23.38 -11.75 -20.02
CA LYS A 144 24.07 -11.72 -21.32
C LYS A 144 25.31 -12.62 -21.34
N LYS A 145 26.07 -12.66 -20.25
CA LYS A 145 27.27 -13.51 -20.13
C LYS A 145 26.88 -14.99 -20.13
N LEU A 146 25.87 -15.38 -19.36
CA LEU A 146 25.35 -16.76 -19.32
C LEU A 146 24.82 -17.21 -20.69
N ALA A 147 24.03 -16.38 -21.37
CA ALA A 147 23.50 -16.68 -22.70
C ALA A 147 24.59 -16.80 -23.79
N LYS A 148 25.78 -16.24 -23.57
CA LYS A 148 26.92 -16.37 -24.48
C LYS A 148 27.71 -17.66 -24.23
N THR A 149 27.81 -18.11 -22.98
CA THR A 149 28.47 -19.37 -22.60
C THR A 149 27.68 -20.60 -23.03
N GLU A 150 26.35 -20.51 -23.14
CA GLU A 150 25.49 -21.61 -23.62
C GLU A 150 25.50 -21.78 -25.16
N ARG A 151 26.10 -20.83 -25.89
CA ARG A 151 26.20 -20.86 -27.37
C ARG A 151 27.60 -21.22 -27.89
N SER A 152 28.55 -21.49 -27.01
CA SER A 152 29.93 -21.92 -27.32
C SER A 152 30.14 -23.37 -26.90
#